data_AF-A0A843BET4-F1
#
_entry.id   AF-A0A843BET4-F1
#
_cell.length_a   1.000
_cell.length_b   1.000
_cell.length_c   1.000
_cell.angle_alpha   90.00
_cell.angle_beta   90.00
_cell.angle_gamma   90.00
#
_symmetry.space_group_name_H-M   'P 1'
#
loop_
_entity.id
_entity.type
_entity.pdbx_description
1 polymer ?
#
loop_
_entity_poly.entity_id
_entity_poly.type
_entity_poly.pdbx_seq_one_letter_code
_entity_poly.pdbx_strand_id
1 'polypeptide(L)'
;MTAIAIHPEKLRDVVTAALGDKVRSITLAYGEVTVEVSADKYLEVMQILRNAPDCQFEMLMDLCGVDYSTYAEVGKDGPRFAVVSHLMSLTLNQRLRVRVFCADDDFPVVASINDIWNAANWFEREAFDLFGIVFEGHEDLRRILTDYGFIGHPFRKDFPVSGYVEMRYDAEQKRVVYQPVTIEPREITPRIIREENYGGGLH
;
A
#
# COMPACT_ATOMS: atom_id res chain seq x y z
N MET A 1 1.21 -9.76 -36.06
CA MET A 1 0.24 -8.98 -35.27
C MET A 1 -0.07 -9.80 -34.03
N THR A 2 0.45 -9.42 -32.87
CA THR A 2 0.33 -10.20 -31.63
C THR A 2 -1.12 -10.27 -31.19
N ALA A 3 -1.71 -11.46 -31.30
CA ALA A 3 -3.07 -11.81 -30.91
C ALA A 3 -3.21 -11.98 -29.38
N ILE A 4 -2.78 -10.99 -28.61
CA ILE A 4 -2.71 -11.08 -27.15
C ILE A 4 -3.58 -9.99 -26.55
N ALA A 5 -4.90 -10.17 -26.63
CA ALA A 5 -5.76 -9.57 -25.63
C ALA A 5 -5.50 -10.36 -24.33
N ILE A 6 -4.91 -9.71 -23.33
CA ILE A 6 -4.76 -10.32 -22.01
C ILE A 6 -6.16 -10.46 -21.46
N HIS A 7 -6.69 -11.68 -21.41
CA HIS A 7 -7.98 -11.95 -20.79
C HIS A 7 -7.77 -12.00 -19.28
N PRO A 8 -8.30 -11.04 -18.50
CA PRO A 8 -8.09 -11.00 -17.06
C PRO A 8 -8.62 -12.23 -16.34
N GLU A 9 -9.67 -12.87 -16.89
CA GLU A 9 -10.20 -14.15 -16.40
C GLU A 9 -9.17 -15.28 -16.49
N LYS A 10 -8.44 -15.37 -17.60
CA LYS A 10 -7.38 -16.38 -17.77
C LYS A 10 -6.25 -16.14 -16.79
N LEU A 11 -5.89 -14.87 -16.55
CA LEU A 11 -4.89 -14.52 -15.54
C LEU A 11 -5.34 -14.94 -14.13
N ARG A 12 -6.60 -14.66 -13.77
CA ARG A 12 -7.18 -15.11 -12.50
C ARG A 12 -7.01 -16.61 -12.32
N ASP A 13 -7.38 -17.40 -13.34
CA ASP A 13 -7.35 -18.86 -13.26
C ASP A 13 -5.90 -19.39 -13.15
N VAL A 14 -4.96 -18.81 -13.91
CA VAL A 14 -3.52 -19.14 -13.83
C VAL A 14 -2.98 -18.85 -12.43
N VAL A 15 -3.27 -17.67 -11.89
CA VAL A 15 -2.79 -17.28 -10.55
C VAL A 15 -3.45 -18.13 -9.47
N THR A 16 -4.72 -18.50 -9.64
CA THR A 16 -5.43 -19.41 -8.72
C THR A 16 -4.75 -20.78 -8.71
N ALA A 17 -4.42 -21.33 -9.89
CA ALA A 17 -3.73 -22.60 -10.01
C ALA A 17 -2.30 -22.57 -9.45
N ALA A 18 -1.57 -21.47 -9.65
CA ALA A 18 -0.20 -21.31 -9.17
C ALA A 18 -0.11 -21.14 -7.65
N LEU A 19 -1.05 -20.42 -7.03
CA LEU A 19 -1.00 -20.08 -5.61
C LEU A 19 -1.81 -21.04 -4.72
N GLY A 20 -2.82 -21.71 -5.27
CA GLY A 20 -3.60 -22.72 -4.56
C GLY A 20 -4.26 -22.19 -3.29
N ASP A 21 -3.99 -22.87 -2.17
CA ASP A 21 -4.54 -22.59 -0.84
C ASP A 21 -3.90 -21.37 -0.13
N LYS A 22 -2.86 -20.75 -0.72
CA LYS A 22 -2.16 -19.60 -0.14
C LYS A 22 -2.89 -18.27 -0.35
N VAL A 23 -3.97 -18.29 -1.12
CA VAL A 23 -4.75 -17.10 -1.47
C VAL A 23 -5.97 -17.01 -0.58
N ARG A 24 -6.18 -15.84 0.01
CA ARG A 24 -7.39 -15.54 0.79
C ARG A 24 -8.57 -15.20 -0.12
N SER A 25 -8.34 -14.35 -1.12
CA SER A 25 -9.35 -13.98 -2.09
C SER A 25 -8.72 -13.58 -3.43
N ILE A 26 -9.45 -13.77 -4.53
CA ILE A 26 -9.09 -13.20 -5.83
C ILE A 26 -10.31 -12.48 -6.38
N THR A 27 -10.13 -11.20 -6.71
CA THR A 27 -11.18 -10.36 -7.26
C THR A 27 -10.77 -9.92 -8.65
N LEU A 28 -11.70 -10.06 -9.60
CA LEU A 28 -11.60 -9.44 -10.91
C LEU A 28 -12.59 -8.27 -10.97
N ALA A 29 -12.06 -7.05 -11.02
CA ALA A 29 -12.86 -5.85 -11.12
C ALA A 29 -12.23 -4.88 -12.12
N TYR A 30 -13.04 -4.24 -12.95
CA TYR A 30 -12.59 -3.24 -13.93
C TYR A 30 -11.45 -3.70 -14.86
N GLY A 31 -11.37 -5.02 -15.14
CA GLY A 31 -10.32 -5.61 -15.96
C GLY A 31 -9.00 -5.89 -15.24
N GLU A 32 -8.94 -5.71 -13.92
CA GLU A 32 -7.75 -5.93 -13.10
C GLU A 32 -7.95 -7.09 -12.12
N VAL A 33 -6.95 -7.97 -12.05
CA VAL A 33 -6.92 -9.07 -11.07
C VAL A 33 -6.23 -8.59 -9.80
N THR A 34 -6.92 -8.70 -8.68
CA THR A 34 -6.40 -8.42 -7.35
C THR A 34 -6.39 -9.70 -6.54
N VAL A 35 -5.23 -10.06 -5.98
CA VAL A 35 -5.04 -11.23 -5.14
C VAL A 35 -4.81 -10.75 -3.72
N GLU A 36 -5.56 -11.28 -2.78
CA GLU A 36 -5.36 -11.04 -1.37
C GLU A 36 -4.65 -12.24 -0.73
N VAL A 37 -3.58 -11.97 0.01
CA VAL A 37 -2.79 -12.98 0.71
C VAL A 37 -2.62 -12.62 2.17
N SER A 38 -2.40 -13.64 3.00
CA SER A 38 -2.03 -13.44 4.40
C SER A 38 -0.56 -13.06 4.53
N ALA A 39 -0.23 -12.29 5.58
CA ALA A 39 1.13 -11.80 5.81
C ALA A 39 2.17 -12.92 5.93
N ASP A 40 1.80 -14.07 6.52
CA ASP A 40 2.69 -15.23 6.70
C ASP A 40 3.03 -15.94 5.38
N LYS A 41 2.21 -15.78 4.34
CA LYS A 41 2.43 -16.37 3.00
C LYS A 41 2.96 -15.38 1.97
N TYR A 42 3.07 -14.10 2.34
CA TYR A 42 3.38 -13.02 1.39
C TYR A 42 4.68 -13.26 0.62
N LEU A 43 5.77 -13.55 1.33
CA LEU A 43 7.08 -13.78 0.70
C LEU A 43 7.06 -14.99 -0.24
N GLU A 44 6.47 -16.10 0.21
CA GLU A 44 6.36 -17.34 -0.58
C GLU A 44 5.54 -17.11 -1.85
N VAL A 45 4.38 -16.43 -1.73
CA VAL A 45 3.52 -16.09 -2.87
C VAL A 45 4.28 -15.22 -3.87
N MET A 46 4.98 -14.20 -3.39
CA MET A 46 5.77 -13.31 -4.24
C MET A 46 6.87 -14.04 -5.00
N GLN A 47 7.54 -15.01 -4.38
CA GLN A 47 8.52 -15.87 -5.04
C GLN A 47 7.88 -16.76 -6.11
N ILE A 48 6.71 -17.33 -5.84
CA ILE A 48 5.96 -18.12 -6.83
C ILE A 48 5.57 -17.25 -8.03
N LEU A 49 5.00 -16.07 -7.78
CA LEU A 49 4.60 -15.12 -8.82
C LEU A 49 5.78 -14.71 -9.71
N ARG A 50 6.97 -14.53 -9.11
CA ARG A 50 8.19 -14.22 -9.87
C ARG A 50 8.65 -15.38 -10.75
N ASN A 51 8.67 -16.61 -10.21
CA ASN A 51 9.38 -17.74 -10.80
C ASN A 51 8.51 -18.70 -11.62
N ALA A 52 7.20 -18.74 -11.38
CA ALA A 52 6.30 -19.67 -12.06
C ALA A 52 6.25 -19.39 -13.58
N PRO A 53 6.39 -20.41 -14.45
CA PRO A 53 6.45 -20.23 -15.91
C PRO A 53 5.22 -19.53 -16.52
N ASP A 54 4.04 -19.69 -15.91
CA ASP A 54 2.79 -19.10 -16.38
C ASP A 54 2.49 -17.72 -15.76
N CYS A 55 3.32 -17.26 -14.81
CA CYS A 55 3.18 -15.96 -14.16
C CYS A 55 4.28 -14.98 -14.58
N GLN A 56 5.54 -15.39 -14.41
CA GLN A 56 6.74 -14.63 -14.79
C GLN A 56 6.63 -13.13 -14.51
N PHE A 57 6.33 -12.72 -13.27
CA PHE A 57 6.21 -11.30 -12.95
C PHE A 57 7.60 -10.66 -12.76
N GLU A 58 8.23 -10.22 -13.87
CA GLU A 58 9.63 -9.77 -13.83
C GLU A 58 9.83 -8.34 -13.31
N MET A 59 8.77 -7.54 -13.18
CA MET A 59 8.87 -6.18 -12.69
C MET A 59 7.90 -5.91 -11.55
N LEU A 60 8.42 -5.33 -10.47
CA LEU A 60 7.64 -4.62 -9.47
C LEU A 60 7.46 -3.18 -9.97
N MET A 61 6.22 -2.79 -10.23
CA MET A 61 5.88 -1.46 -10.72
C MET A 61 5.75 -0.45 -9.57
N ASP A 62 5.14 -0.88 -8.48
CA ASP A 62 4.82 -0.05 -7.34
C ASP A 62 4.58 -0.91 -6.09
N LEU A 63 4.90 -0.37 -4.92
CA LEU A 63 4.48 -0.89 -3.63
C LEU A 63 4.06 0.28 -2.75
N CYS A 64 2.84 0.23 -2.25
CA CYS A 64 2.30 1.28 -1.39
C CYS A 64 1.59 0.71 -0.16
N GLY A 65 1.69 1.45 0.95
CA GLY A 65 0.88 1.21 2.13
C GLY A 65 -0.51 1.83 1.96
N VAL A 66 -1.51 1.23 2.60
CA VAL A 66 -2.89 1.74 2.64
C VAL A 66 -3.40 1.61 4.08
N ASP A 67 -3.99 2.70 4.59
CA ASP A 67 -4.71 2.74 5.86
C ASP A 67 -6.22 2.66 5.60
N TYR A 68 -6.81 1.52 5.97
CA TYR A 68 -8.22 1.16 5.82
C TYR A 68 -9.10 1.61 6.99
N SER A 69 -8.58 2.30 8.01
CA SER A 69 -9.34 2.71 9.22
C SER A 69 -10.63 3.48 8.95
N THR A 70 -10.75 4.17 7.81
CA THR A 70 -11.94 4.95 7.43
C THR A 70 -12.68 4.38 6.21
N TYR A 71 -12.34 3.17 5.75
CA TYR A 71 -12.98 2.55 4.59
C TYR A 71 -14.33 1.95 4.96
N ALA A 72 -15.37 2.30 4.18
CA ALA A 72 -16.76 1.93 4.45
C ALA A 72 -17.01 0.40 4.51
N GLU A 73 -16.25 -0.38 3.73
CA GLU A 73 -16.48 -1.84 3.61
C GLU A 73 -15.67 -2.69 4.59
N VAL A 74 -14.58 -2.16 5.17
CA VAL A 74 -13.72 -2.89 6.12
C VAL A 74 -14.21 -2.73 7.56
N GLY A 75 -14.93 -1.63 7.84
CA GLY A 75 -15.39 -1.32 9.19
C GLY A 75 -14.24 -0.96 10.15
N LYS A 76 -14.56 -0.85 11.45
CA LYS A 76 -13.58 -0.57 12.52
C LYS A 76 -12.87 -1.82 13.07
N ASP A 77 -13.35 -3.01 12.71
CA ASP A 77 -12.90 -4.28 13.29
C ASP A 77 -12.04 -5.13 12.32
N GLY A 78 -11.77 -4.62 11.11
CA GLY A 78 -10.90 -5.25 10.13
C GLY A 78 -9.45 -4.74 10.22
N PRO A 79 -8.49 -5.46 9.62
CA PRO A 79 -7.08 -5.06 9.63
C PRO A 79 -6.88 -3.66 9.02
N ARG A 80 -6.24 -2.77 9.77
CA ARG A 80 -6.09 -1.35 9.41
C ARG A 80 -5.10 -1.15 8.27
N PHE A 81 -3.95 -1.80 8.34
CA PHE A 81 -2.86 -1.58 7.40
C PHE A 81 -2.79 -2.67 6.35
N ALA A 82 -2.68 -2.27 5.09
CA ALA A 82 -2.37 -3.17 3.99
C ALA A 82 -1.19 -2.67 3.18
N VAL A 83 -0.43 -3.59 2.60
CA VAL A 83 0.55 -3.31 1.56
C VAL A 83 -0.02 -3.79 0.24
N VAL A 84 0.01 -2.94 -0.77
CA VAL A 84 -0.44 -3.24 -2.12
C VAL A 84 0.77 -3.17 -3.04
N SER A 85 1.03 -4.28 -3.74
CA SER A 85 2.11 -4.39 -4.72
C SER A 85 1.53 -4.56 -6.11
N HIS A 86 2.04 -3.79 -7.06
CA HIS A 86 1.68 -3.88 -8.47
C HIS A 86 2.80 -4.58 -9.23
N LEU A 87 2.48 -5.73 -9.82
CA LEU A 87 3.41 -6.56 -10.56
C LEU A 87 3.10 -6.53 -12.06
N MET A 88 4.14 -6.58 -12.87
CA MET A 88 4.06 -6.66 -14.32
C MET A 88 4.95 -7.78 -14.86
N SER A 89 4.36 -8.63 -15.70
CA SER A 89 5.10 -9.57 -16.54
C SER A 89 5.32 -8.92 -17.91
N LEU A 90 6.58 -8.78 -18.32
CA LEU A 90 6.96 -8.32 -19.65
C LEU A 90 6.79 -9.43 -20.68
N THR A 91 7.15 -10.66 -20.31
CA THR A 91 7.13 -11.82 -21.22
C THR A 91 5.70 -12.19 -21.61
N LEU A 92 4.80 -12.21 -20.62
CA LEU A 92 3.40 -12.57 -20.83
C LEU A 92 2.48 -11.35 -21.01
N ASN A 93 3.04 -10.14 -20.86
CA ASN A 93 2.33 -8.86 -20.88
C ASN A 93 1.16 -8.81 -19.86
N GLN A 94 1.34 -9.38 -18.66
CA GLN A 94 0.27 -9.47 -17.64
C GLN A 94 0.49 -8.44 -16.52
N ARG A 95 -0.60 -8.02 -15.87
CA ARG A 95 -0.57 -7.14 -14.69
C ARG A 95 -1.36 -7.75 -13.55
N LEU A 96 -0.78 -7.74 -12.36
CA LEU A 96 -1.38 -8.30 -11.17
C LEU A 96 -1.22 -7.33 -10.00
N ARG A 97 -2.29 -7.14 -9.23
CA ARG A 97 -2.22 -6.45 -7.94
C ARG A 97 -2.26 -7.48 -6.83
N VAL A 98 -1.28 -7.43 -5.93
CA VAL A 98 -1.24 -8.27 -4.73
C VAL A 98 -1.47 -7.37 -3.53
N ARG A 99 -2.41 -7.74 -2.67
CA ARG A 99 -2.73 -7.05 -1.42
C ARG A 99 -2.45 -7.98 -0.26
N VAL A 100 -1.75 -7.47 0.75
CA VAL A 100 -1.52 -8.17 2.00
C VAL A 100 -1.96 -7.28 3.15
N PHE A 101 -2.71 -7.85 4.08
CA PHE A 101 -3.12 -7.17 5.30
C PHE A 101 -2.15 -7.51 6.43
N CYS A 102 -1.79 -6.50 7.23
CA CYS A 102 -1.01 -6.70 8.45
C CYS A 102 -1.87 -7.41 9.50
N ALA A 103 -1.26 -8.30 10.30
CA ALA A 103 -1.98 -9.04 11.32
C ALA A 103 -2.24 -8.20 12.60
N ASP A 104 -1.35 -7.25 12.89
CA ASP A 104 -1.38 -6.38 14.06
C ASP A 104 -1.41 -4.92 13.61
N ASP A 105 -2.31 -4.13 14.19
CA ASP A 105 -2.49 -2.72 13.90
C ASP A 105 -1.57 -1.81 14.74
N ASP A 106 -1.16 -2.27 15.93
CA ASP A 106 -0.24 -1.53 16.80
C ASP A 106 1.19 -1.63 16.28
N PHE A 107 1.56 -2.81 15.76
CA PHE A 107 2.85 -3.07 15.13
C PHE A 107 2.68 -3.78 13.79
N PRO A 108 2.36 -3.03 12.70
CA PRO A 108 2.15 -3.62 11.38
C PRO A 108 3.47 -4.12 10.80
N VAL A 109 3.59 -5.45 10.65
CA VAL A 109 4.76 -6.13 10.08
C VAL A 109 4.37 -6.94 8.85
N VAL A 110 5.20 -6.85 7.81
CA VAL A 110 5.11 -7.63 6.57
C VAL A 110 6.52 -8.09 6.17
N ALA A 111 6.66 -9.23 5.49
CA ALA A 111 7.96 -9.66 4.97
C ALA A 111 8.43 -8.74 3.81
N SER A 112 9.72 -8.39 3.79
CA SER A 112 10.35 -7.64 2.70
C SER A 112 10.42 -8.50 1.43
N ILE A 113 10.22 -7.88 0.28
CA ILE A 113 10.36 -8.48 -1.06
C ILE A 113 11.58 -7.92 -1.81
N ASN A 114 12.46 -7.18 -1.12
CA ASN A 114 13.68 -6.60 -1.67
C ASN A 114 14.58 -7.67 -2.32
N ASP A 115 14.70 -8.85 -1.71
CA ASP A 115 15.46 -9.98 -2.26
C ASP A 115 14.92 -10.53 -3.60
N ILE A 116 13.63 -10.28 -3.89
CA ILE A 116 12.98 -10.73 -5.13
C ILE A 116 13.06 -9.63 -6.20
N TRP A 117 12.74 -8.39 -5.81
CA TRP A 117 12.83 -7.22 -6.66
C TRP A 117 13.57 -6.10 -5.92
N ASN A 118 14.81 -5.81 -6.34
CA ASN A 118 15.62 -4.72 -5.77
C ASN A 118 14.93 -3.34 -5.80
N ALA A 119 13.97 -3.14 -6.71
CA ALA A 119 13.17 -1.93 -6.78
C ALA A 119 12.33 -1.70 -5.51
N ALA A 120 11.98 -2.76 -4.77
CA ALA A 120 11.15 -2.69 -3.58
C ALA A 120 11.81 -1.90 -2.44
N ASN A 121 13.14 -1.81 -2.39
CA ASN A 121 13.87 -1.12 -1.32
C ASN A 121 13.33 0.29 -1.03
N TRP A 122 13.14 1.10 -2.08
CA TRP A 122 12.67 2.47 -1.91
C TRP A 122 11.18 2.54 -1.53
N PHE A 123 10.35 1.68 -2.13
CA PHE A 123 8.93 1.64 -1.86
C PHE A 123 8.60 1.12 -0.45
N GLU A 124 9.34 0.11 0.03
CA GLU A 124 9.22 -0.40 1.39
C GLU A 124 9.63 0.67 2.41
N ARG A 125 10.69 1.43 2.13
CA ARG A 125 11.08 2.58 2.95
C ARG A 125 10.04 3.71 2.94
N GLU A 126 9.43 3.98 1.79
CA GLU A 126 8.34 4.95 1.68
C GLU A 126 7.12 4.50 2.50
N ALA A 127 6.70 3.25 2.36
CA ALA A 127 5.59 2.68 3.12
C ALA A 127 5.88 2.68 4.64
N PHE A 128 7.12 2.43 5.05
CA PHE A 128 7.56 2.58 6.43
C PHE A 128 7.49 4.04 6.90
N ASP A 129 7.99 4.99 6.11
CA ASP A 129 8.02 6.39 6.51
C ASP A 129 6.61 6.99 6.63
N LEU A 130 5.74 6.71 5.66
CA LEU A 130 4.42 7.32 5.53
C LEU A 130 3.31 6.63 6.31
N PHE A 131 3.38 5.30 6.46
CA PHE A 131 2.37 4.48 7.15
C PHE A 131 2.91 3.76 8.39
N GLY A 132 4.22 3.65 8.57
CA GLY A 132 4.82 2.95 9.71
C GLY A 132 4.76 1.43 9.62
N ILE A 133 4.60 0.89 8.41
CA ILE A 133 4.63 -0.57 8.17
C ILE A 133 6.08 -1.02 8.18
N VAL A 134 6.41 -1.99 9.04
CA VAL A 134 7.75 -2.53 9.19
C VAL A 134 7.93 -3.73 8.25
N PHE A 135 9.00 -3.70 7.46
CA PHE A 135 9.35 -4.79 6.55
C PHE A 135 10.45 -5.68 7.14
N GLU A 136 10.09 -6.91 7.52
CA GLU A 136 11.02 -7.89 8.08
C GLU A 136 11.95 -8.42 6.98
N GLY A 137 13.27 -8.41 7.23
CA GLY A 137 14.27 -8.84 6.25
C GLY A 137 14.84 -7.70 5.38
N HIS A 138 14.35 -6.47 5.51
CA HIS A 138 14.91 -5.33 4.80
C HIS A 138 16.26 -4.88 5.39
N GLU A 139 17.27 -4.66 4.54
CA GLU A 139 18.64 -4.32 4.99
C GLU A 139 18.79 -2.94 5.65
N ASP A 140 18.14 -1.89 5.10
CA ASP A 140 18.25 -0.49 5.57
C ASP A 140 16.88 0.18 5.66
N LEU A 141 16.06 -0.24 6.63
CA LEU A 141 14.73 0.35 6.82
C LEU A 141 14.81 1.65 7.63
N ARG A 142 14.85 2.77 6.92
CA ARG A 142 14.84 4.12 7.49
C ARG A 142 13.99 5.09 6.67
N ARG A 143 13.59 6.19 7.30
CA ARG A 143 12.85 7.30 6.69
C ARG A 143 13.54 7.81 5.41
N ILE A 144 12.75 8.33 4.47
CA ILE A 144 13.24 8.77 3.17
C ILE A 144 12.61 10.08 2.69
N LEU A 145 11.36 10.36 3.04
CA LEU A 145 10.63 11.56 2.64
C LEU A 145 10.49 12.55 3.79
N THR A 146 10.25 12.07 5.01
CA THR A 146 10.06 12.93 6.17
C THR A 146 11.39 13.47 6.70
N ASP A 147 11.30 14.58 7.42
CA ASP A 147 12.46 15.19 8.07
C ASP A 147 13.07 14.24 9.12
N TYR A 148 14.37 14.41 9.39
CA TYR A 148 15.14 13.51 10.26
C TYR A 148 14.56 13.40 11.68
N GLY A 149 13.98 14.48 12.20
CA GLY A 149 13.36 14.55 13.52
C GLY A 149 11.84 14.36 13.51
N PHE A 150 11.26 13.95 12.38
CA PHE A 150 9.80 13.87 12.24
C PHE A 150 9.20 12.77 13.12
N ILE A 151 8.20 13.15 13.91
CA ILE A 151 7.49 12.23 14.82
C ILE A 151 6.13 11.93 14.23
N GLY A 152 5.91 10.65 13.92
CA GLY A 152 4.66 10.15 13.33
C GLY A 152 4.80 9.69 11.88
N HIS A 153 3.64 9.41 11.29
CA HIS A 153 3.47 8.84 9.95
C HIS A 153 2.38 9.62 9.20
N PRO A 154 2.74 10.49 8.24
CA PRO A 154 1.84 11.50 7.68
C PRO A 154 0.57 10.96 6.99
N PHE A 155 0.62 9.78 6.38
CA PHE A 155 -0.49 9.26 5.56
C PHE A 155 -1.47 8.38 6.31
N ARG A 156 -1.25 8.18 7.62
CA ARG A 156 -2.26 7.58 8.47
C ARG A 156 -3.45 8.52 8.65
N LYS A 157 -4.67 7.98 8.70
CA LYS A 157 -5.90 8.79 8.71
C LYS A 157 -6.14 9.53 10.03
N ASP A 158 -5.45 9.13 11.09
CA ASP A 158 -5.41 9.79 12.39
C ASP A 158 -4.41 10.98 12.45
N PHE A 159 -3.52 11.11 11.46
CA PHE A 159 -2.54 12.20 11.43
C PHE A 159 -3.16 13.49 10.86
N PRO A 160 -3.01 14.65 11.54
CA PRO A 160 -3.58 15.91 11.06
C PRO A 160 -2.85 16.41 9.80
N VAL A 161 -3.60 17.00 8.87
CA VAL A 161 -3.06 17.49 7.59
C VAL A 161 -1.93 18.52 7.77
N SER A 162 -2.03 19.39 8.78
CA SER A 162 -1.01 20.38 9.09
C SER A 162 0.17 19.84 9.90
N GLY A 163 0.09 18.58 10.37
CA GLY A 163 1.03 18.02 11.32
C GLY A 163 0.94 18.65 12.71
N TYR A 164 1.89 18.31 13.56
CA TYR A 164 1.98 18.80 14.94
C TYR A 164 2.99 19.92 15.13
N VAL A 165 3.95 20.06 14.20
CA VAL A 165 5.10 20.94 14.33
C VAL A 165 5.27 21.80 13.08
N GLU A 166 5.55 23.08 13.28
CA GLU A 166 5.97 24.03 12.25
C GLU A 166 7.42 24.49 12.51
N MET A 167 8.10 24.91 11.45
CA MET A 167 9.48 25.40 11.52
C MET A 167 9.52 26.91 11.31
N ARG A 168 10.25 27.61 12.18
CA ARG A 168 10.57 29.04 11.99
C ARG A 168 12.04 29.32 12.21
N TYR A 169 12.56 30.35 11.56
CA TYR A 169 13.89 30.87 11.86
C TYR A 169 13.85 31.71 13.14
N ASP A 170 14.75 31.43 14.07
CA ASP A 170 14.94 32.22 15.28
C ASP A 170 16.20 33.09 15.14
N ALA A 171 16.03 34.41 15.12
CA ALA A 171 17.12 35.36 14.91
C ALA A 171 18.09 35.46 16.10
N GLU A 172 17.62 35.21 17.32
CA GLU A 172 18.45 35.24 18.53
C GLU A 172 19.34 34.01 18.60
N GLN A 173 18.76 32.83 18.32
CA GLN A 173 19.49 31.56 18.33
C GLN A 173 20.24 31.29 17.02
N LYS A 174 19.99 32.09 15.97
CA LYS A 174 20.55 31.94 14.61
C LYS A 174 20.37 30.53 14.04
N ARG A 175 19.22 29.90 14.30
CA ARG A 175 18.90 28.54 13.85
C ARG A 175 17.41 28.39 13.56
N VAL A 176 17.07 27.32 12.83
CA VAL A 176 15.67 26.90 12.65
C VAL A 176 15.20 26.17 13.90
N VAL A 177 14.05 26.56 14.43
CA VAL A 177 13.42 25.93 15.60
C VAL A 177 12.09 25.29 15.21
N TYR A 178 11.82 24.16 15.84
CA TYR A 178 10.55 23.45 15.77
C TYR A 178 9.63 23.95 16.87
N GLN A 179 8.41 24.35 16.52
CA GLN A 179 7.39 24.77 17.48
C GLN A 179 6.05 24.12 17.14
N PRO A 180 5.11 24.00 18.10
CA PRO A 180 3.75 23.52 17.80
C PRO A 180 3.07 24.38 16.72
N VAL A 181 2.29 23.74 15.86
CA VAL A 181 1.55 24.43 14.78
C VAL A 181 0.62 25.50 15.37
N THR A 182 0.68 26.71 14.82
CA THR A 182 -0.15 27.85 15.21
C THR A 182 -1.35 28.08 14.30
N ILE A 183 -1.42 27.33 13.19
CA ILE A 183 -2.47 27.43 12.18
C ILE A 183 -3.77 26.84 12.72
N GLU A 184 -4.83 27.65 12.76
CA GLU A 184 -6.18 27.17 13.01
C GLU A 184 -6.72 26.44 11.77
N PRO A 185 -7.12 25.16 11.87
CA PRO A 185 -7.67 24.43 10.74
C PRO A 185 -9.00 25.04 10.32
N ARG A 186 -9.03 25.66 9.14
CA ARG A 186 -10.27 26.11 8.49
C ARG A 186 -10.77 24.98 7.59
N GLU A 187 -11.81 24.29 8.02
CA GLU A 187 -12.54 23.36 7.17
C GLU A 187 -13.35 24.14 6.13
N ILE A 188 -12.78 24.33 4.94
CA ILE A 188 -13.46 24.95 3.78
C ILE A 188 -14.33 23.91 3.05
N THR A 189 -14.16 22.62 3.37
CA THR A 189 -14.92 21.54 2.74
C THR A 189 -16.41 21.70 3.06
N PRO A 190 -17.27 21.94 2.07
CA PRO A 190 -18.71 22.00 2.33
C PRO A 190 -19.15 20.64 2.86
N ARG A 191 -19.98 20.62 3.92
CA ARG A 191 -20.64 19.39 4.35
C ARG A 191 -21.57 18.94 3.24
N ILE A 192 -21.14 17.95 2.45
CA ILE A 192 -21.99 17.32 1.46
C ILE A 192 -22.89 16.33 2.22
N ILE A 193 -24.09 16.78 2.60
CA ILE A 193 -25.15 15.87 3.04
C ILE A 193 -25.63 15.15 1.79
N ARG A 194 -25.10 13.95 1.53
CA ARG A 194 -25.67 13.06 0.52
C ARG A 194 -26.82 12.32 1.21
N GLU A 195 -28.03 12.43 0.67
CA GLU A 195 -29.12 11.52 1.04
C GLU A 195 -28.65 10.09 0.79
N GLU A 196 -29.08 9.11 1.59
CA GLU A 196 -28.66 7.69 1.47
C GLU A 196 -28.81 7.13 0.04
N ASN A 197 -29.68 7.74 -0.77
CA ASN A 197 -29.96 7.37 -2.16
C ASN A 197 -29.44 8.36 -3.23
N TYR A 198 -28.55 9.29 -2.88
CA TYR A 198 -27.98 10.22 -3.87
C TYR A 198 -27.02 9.47 -4.81
N GLY A 199 -27.57 8.98 -5.92
CA GLY A 199 -26.92 8.05 -6.85
C GLY A 199 -27.67 6.71 -7.05
N GLY A 200 -28.90 6.57 -6.52
CA GLY A 200 -29.75 5.41 -6.76
C GLY A 200 -30.00 5.19 -8.25
N GLY A 201 -29.23 4.27 -8.85
CA GLY A 201 -29.37 3.87 -10.24
C GLY A 201 -28.23 2.95 -10.71
N LEU A 202 -28.52 1.65 -10.68
CA LEU A 202 -27.79 0.51 -11.28
C LEU A 202 -26.81 -0.24 -10.37
N HIS A 203 -27.36 -0.97 -9.38
CA HIS A 203 -27.34 -2.44 -9.38
C HIS A 203 -28.48 -2.97 -8.52
#